data_AF-A0A2G9TU13-F1
#
_entry.id   AF-A0A2G9TU13-F1
#
_cell.length_a   1.000
_cell.length_b   1.000
_cell.length_c   1.000
_cell.angle_alpha   90.00
_cell.angle_beta   90.00
_cell.angle_gamma   90.00
#
_symmetry.space_group_name_H-M   'P 1'
#
loop_
_entity.id
_entity.type
_entity.pdbx_description
1 polymer ?
#
loop_
_entity_poly.entity_id
_entity_poly.type
_entity_poly.pdbx_seq_one_letter_code
_entity_poly.pdbx_strand_id
1 'polypeptide(L)'
;LIESKNITPARPRELARLKKNQRTVSRTYGGCLSPNAVKERIIRSFLLEEQKIVSKVSRNCLFLCGWPEMLYQNSLASAEKRLNKDPRHYTR
;
A
#
# COMPACT_ATOMS: atom_id res chain seq x y z
N LEU A 1 14.90 1.51 9.84
CA LEU A 1 15.57 2.35 8.82
C LEU A 1 15.28 1.73 7.45
N ILE A 2 14.63 2.47 6.54
CA ILE A 2 14.34 1.98 5.20
C ILE A 2 15.65 2.01 4.41
N GLU A 3 16.34 0.87 4.38
CA GLU A 3 17.66 0.77 3.73
C GLU A 3 17.49 0.71 2.21
N SER A 4 17.23 1.86 1.60
CA SER A 4 17.37 2.04 0.16
C SER A 4 18.87 2.09 -0.16
N LYS A 5 19.48 0.90 -0.32
CA LYS A 5 20.93 0.67 -0.45
C LYS A 5 21.67 1.51 -1.52
N ASN A 6 20.95 2.23 -2.38
CA ASN A 6 21.50 2.98 -3.52
C ASN A 6 21.20 4.50 -3.45
N ILE A 7 20.98 5.06 -2.26
CA ILE A 7 20.71 6.50 -2.07
C ILE A 7 21.75 7.09 -1.14
N THR A 8 22.37 8.19 -1.56
CA THR A 8 23.37 8.89 -0.76
C THR A 8 22.66 9.63 0.39
N PRO A 9 22.97 9.34 1.67
CA PRO A 9 22.45 10.12 2.79
C PRO A 9 23.06 11.52 2.75
N ALA A 10 22.22 12.55 2.76
CA ALA A 10 22.65 13.95 2.71
C ALA A 10 21.62 14.85 3.42
N ARG A 11 22.04 16.04 3.86
CA ARG A 11 21.11 17.03 4.44
C ARG A 11 20.14 17.55 3.37
N PRO A 12 18.95 18.05 3.74
CA PRO A 12 17.98 18.58 2.75
C PRO A 12 18.57 19.61 1.78
N ARG A 13 19.47 20.48 2.26
CA ARG A 13 20.17 21.48 1.44
C ARG A 13 21.17 20.86 0.45
N GLU A 14 21.82 19.78 0.85
CA GLU A 14 22.79 19.05 0.02
C GLU A 14 22.07 18.16 -1.00
N LEU A 15 20.94 17.55 -0.62
CA LEU A 15 20.06 16.82 -1.53
C LEU A 15 19.62 17.70 -2.70
N ALA A 16 19.45 19.01 -2.54
CA ALA A 16 19.12 19.88 -3.68
C ALA A 16 20.24 19.96 -4.73
N ARG A 17 21.51 19.77 -4.33
CA ARG A 17 22.71 19.85 -5.19
C ARG A 17 23.06 18.52 -5.86
N LEU A 18 22.62 17.39 -5.29
CA LEU A 18 22.93 16.05 -5.81
C LEU A 18 22.15 15.72 -7.09
N LYS A 19 22.74 14.86 -7.93
CA LYS A 19 22.11 14.39 -9.17
C LYS A 19 20.91 13.49 -8.87
N LYS A 20 19.98 13.35 -9.83
CA LYS A 20 18.74 12.56 -9.66
C LYS A 20 19.02 11.08 -9.31
N ASN A 21 20.02 10.47 -9.96
CA ASN A 21 20.42 9.08 -9.73
C ASN A 21 21.00 8.83 -8.32
N GLN A 22 21.49 9.86 -7.62
CA GLN A 22 22.02 9.75 -6.26
C GLN A 22 20.91 9.84 -5.19
N ARG A 23 19.72 10.32 -5.56
CA ARG A 23 18.59 10.60 -4.66
C ARG A 23 17.41 9.65 -4.84
N THR A 24 17.34 8.97 -5.98
CA THR A 24 16.17 8.17 -6.38
C THR A 24 16.59 6.88 -7.06
N VAL A 25 15.72 5.87 -7.01
CA VAL A 25 15.89 4.59 -7.71
C VAL A 25 14.84 4.50 -8.83
N SER A 26 15.17 3.86 -9.95
CA SER A 26 14.35 3.74 -11.16
C SER A 26 13.12 2.81 -11.05
N ARG A 27 12.53 2.66 -9.86
CA ARG A 27 11.33 1.85 -9.60
C ARG A 27 10.18 2.69 -9.04
N THR A 28 8.98 2.13 -9.01
CA THR A 28 7.83 2.73 -8.31
C THR A 28 8.17 2.96 -6.83
N TYR A 29 7.84 4.17 -6.33
CA TYR A 29 8.19 4.63 -4.98
C TYR A 29 9.70 4.58 -4.66
N GLY A 30 10.56 4.70 -5.67
CA GLY A 30 12.00 4.73 -5.53
C GLY A 30 12.48 5.81 -4.56
N GLY A 31 13.21 5.40 -3.53
CA GLY A 31 13.73 6.29 -2.48
C GLY A 31 12.75 6.75 -1.42
N CYS A 32 11.49 6.34 -1.52
CA CYS A 32 10.49 6.52 -0.47
C CYS A 32 10.24 5.20 0.28
N LEU A 33 10.09 4.09 -0.44
CA LEU A 33 9.75 2.79 0.14
C LEU A 33 10.83 1.73 -0.11
N SER A 34 10.94 0.76 0.81
CA SER A 34 11.80 -0.42 0.62
C SER A 34 11.27 -1.30 -0.52
N PRO A 35 12.13 -2.08 -1.20
CA PRO A 35 11.68 -3.02 -2.23
C PRO A 35 10.62 -4.00 -1.72
N ASN A 36 10.72 -4.45 -0.46
CA ASN A 36 9.76 -5.37 0.14
C ASN A 36 8.39 -4.72 0.34
N ALA A 37 8.36 -3.47 0.85
CA ALA A 37 7.10 -2.74 1.01
C ALA A 37 6.40 -2.46 -0.34
N VAL A 38 7.18 -2.20 -1.39
CA VAL A 38 6.63 -2.04 -2.76
C VAL A 38 6.02 -3.36 -3.25
N LYS A 39 6.71 -4.49 -3.06
CA LYS A 39 6.17 -5.82 -3.41
C LYS A 39 4.86 -6.11 -2.68
N GLU A 40 4.83 -5.91 -1.36
CA GLU A 40 3.62 -6.12 -0.56
C GLU A 40 2.46 -5.23 -1.02
N ARG A 41 2.73 -3.96 -1.35
CA ARG A 41 1.70 -3.05 -1.85
C ARG A 41 1.12 -3.52 -3.18
N ILE A 42 1.97 -3.96 -4.12
CA ILE A 42 1.54 -4.48 -5.43
C ILE A 42 0.68 -5.74 -5.26
N ILE A 43 1.16 -6.71 -4.48
CA ILE A 43 0.44 -7.98 -4.25
C ILE A 43 -0.88 -7.71 -3.55
N ARG A 44 -0.88 -6.89 -2.49
CA ARG A 44 -2.10 -6.55 -1.74
C ARG A 44 -3.12 -5.85 -2.62
N SER A 45 -2.70 -4.89 -3.46
CA SER A 45 -3.64 -4.21 -4.37
C SER A 45 -4.28 -5.18 -5.35
N PHE A 46 -3.50 -6.11 -5.92
CA PHE A 46 -4.03 -7.11 -6.83
C PHE A 46 -5.06 -8.01 -6.14
N LEU A 47 -4.70 -8.63 -5.00
CA LEU A 47 -5.57 -9.55 -4.29
C LEU A 47 -6.87 -8.88 -3.78
N LEU A 48 -6.80 -7.63 -3.35
CA LEU A 48 -7.99 -6.90 -2.91
C LEU A 48 -8.94 -6.58 -4.07
N GLU A 49 -8.43 -6.24 -5.24
CA GLU A 49 -9.27 -6.02 -6.42
C GLU A 49 -9.94 -7.33 -6.88
N GLU A 50 -9.20 -8.45 -6.88
CA GLU A 50 -9.78 -9.76 -7.18
C GLU A 50 -10.89 -10.14 -6.19
N GLN A 51 -10.67 -9.96 -4.88
CA GLN A 51 -11.68 -10.22 -3.86
C GLN A 51 -12.92 -9.33 -3.99
N LYS A 52 -12.76 -8.07 -4.42
CA LYS A 52 -13.90 -7.18 -4.71
C LYS A 52 -14.74 -7.71 -5.85
N ILE A 53 -14.12 -8.21 -6.92
CA ILE A 53 -14.83 -8.79 -8.06
C ILE A 53 -15.58 -10.05 -7.64
N VAL A 54 -14.92 -10.97 -6.94
CA VAL A 54 -15.56 -12.20 -6.42
C VAL A 54 -16.74 -11.88 -5.51
N SER A 55 -16.57 -10.90 -4.61
CA SER A 55 -17.64 -10.47 -3.71
C SER A 55 -18.83 -9.89 -4.48
N LYS A 56 -18.59 -9.14 -5.56
CA LYS A 56 -19.65 -8.57 -6.40
C LYS A 56 -20.40 -9.65 -7.19
N VAL A 57 -19.68 -10.60 -7.78
CA VAL A 57 -20.28 -11.72 -8.52
C VAL A 57 -21.07 -12.63 -7.58
N SER A 58 -20.52 -12.94 -6.40
CA SER A 58 -21.20 -13.73 -5.37
C SER A 58 -22.51 -13.06 -4.94
N ARG A 59 -22.49 -11.76 -4.60
CA ARG A 59 -23.71 -11.01 -4.25
C ARG A 59 -24.75 -10.97 -5.35
N ASN A 60 -24.33 -10.83 -6.61
CA ASN A 60 -25.26 -10.76 -7.75
C ASN A 60 -25.87 -12.13 -8.09
N CYS A 61 -25.14 -13.23 -7.89
CA CYS A 61 -25.66 -14.59 -8.07
C CYS A 61 -26.52 -15.09 -6.90
N LEU A 62 -26.31 -14.58 -5.68
CA LEU A 62 -27.02 -15.01 -4.47
C LEU A 62 -28.38 -14.32 -4.23
N PHE A 63 -28.90 -13.57 -5.20
CA PHE A 63 -30.19 -12.88 -5.07
C PHE A 63 -31.44 -13.79 -4.92
N LEU A 64 -31.28 -15.12 -4.88
CA LEU A 64 -32.41 -16.06 -4.73
C LEU A 64 -32.52 -16.78 -3.37
N CYS A 65 -31.55 -16.68 -2.45
CA CYS A 65 -31.71 -17.33 -1.14
C CYS A 65 -31.25 -16.36 -0.04
N GLY A 66 -32.20 -15.67 0.57
CA GLY A 66 -31.93 -14.60 1.52
C GLY A 66 -31.09 -15.05 2.71
N TRP A 67 -30.12 -14.20 3.10
CA TRP A 67 -29.87 -13.79 4.48
C TRP A 67 -28.88 -12.61 4.57
N PRO A 68 -28.90 -11.87 5.70
CA PRO A 68 -28.39 -10.50 5.79
C PRO A 68 -26.90 -10.44 6.14
N GLU A 69 -26.04 -10.27 5.13
CA GLU A 69 -24.57 -10.17 5.26
C GLU A 69 -24.08 -8.76 5.70
N MET A 70 -24.77 -8.10 6.65
CA MET A 70 -24.41 -6.75 7.09
C MET A 70 -23.51 -6.69 8.34
N LEU A 71 -23.17 -7.83 8.96
CA LEU A 71 -22.36 -7.87 10.20
C LEU A 71 -20.94 -8.42 10.05
N TYR A 72 -20.46 -8.71 8.84
CA TYR A 72 -19.07 -9.13 8.63
C TYR A 72 -18.18 -8.02 8.03
N GLN A 73 -18.77 -6.99 7.43
CA GLN A 73 -18.02 -5.94 6.73
C GLN A 73 -17.58 -4.78 7.64
N ASN A 74 -18.25 -4.57 8.77
CA ASN A 74 -17.96 -3.45 9.67
C ASN A 74 -16.74 -3.68 10.58
N SER A 75 -16.33 -4.93 10.81
CA SER A 75 -15.11 -5.25 11.58
C SER A 75 -13.84 -5.10 10.73
N LEU A 76 -13.88 -5.47 9.45
CA LEU A 76 -12.77 -5.33 8.50
C LEU A 76 -12.51 -3.87 8.11
N ALA A 77 -13.56 -3.05 7.94
CA ALA A 77 -13.40 -1.61 7.66
C ALA A 77 -12.76 -0.83 8.82
N SER A 78 -12.93 -1.28 10.08
CA SER A 78 -12.24 -0.70 11.23
C SER A 78 -10.80 -1.21 11.41
N ALA A 79 -10.50 -2.43 10.96
CA ALA A 79 -9.14 -2.98 10.93
C ALA A 79 -8.29 -2.38 9.78
N GLU A 80 -8.88 -2.15 8.61
CA GLU A 80 -8.22 -1.47 7.47
C GLU A 80 -7.83 -0.04 7.81
N LYS A 81 -8.62 0.69 8.60
CA LYS A 81 -8.25 2.03 9.10
C LYS A 81 -7.00 2.03 10.00
N ARG A 82 -6.64 0.90 10.64
CA ARG A 82 -5.37 0.77 11.39
C ARG A 82 -4.18 0.43 10.49
N LEU A 83 -4.39 -0.37 9.44
CA LEU A 83 -3.36 -0.74 8.45
C LEU A 83 -3.10 0.36 7.41
N ASN A 84 -4.04 1.28 7.23
CA ASN A 84 -3.93 2.46 6.37
C ASN A 84 -3.61 3.72 7.20
N LYS A 85 -2.77 3.60 8.24
CA LYS A 85 -1.98 4.74 8.67
C LYS A 85 -1.00 5.02 7.54
N ASP A 86 -1.15 6.17 6.89
CA ASP A 86 -0.22 6.67 5.88
C ASP A 86 1.22 6.32 6.30
N PRO A 87 1.98 5.50 5.54
CA PRO A 87 3.34 5.11 5.93
C PRO A 87 4.31 6.30 5.95
N ARG A 88 3.83 7.50 5.61
CA ARG A 88 4.51 8.79 5.81
C ARG A 88 4.53 9.26 7.27
N HIS A 89 3.94 8.52 8.21
CA HIS A 89 3.90 8.85 9.64
C HIS A 89 4.98 8.13 10.47
N TYR A 90 6.16 7.87 9.90
CA TYR A 90 7.38 7.46 10.62
C TYR A 90 8.55 8.36 10.23
N THR A 91 8.36 9.68 10.20
CA THR A 91 9.49 10.61 10.24
C THR A 91 9.04 11.88 10.94
N ARG A 92 9.12 11.86 12.27
CA ARG A 92 9.52 13.01 13.06
C ARG A 92 10.76 12.60 13.85
#